data_AF-A0A2S7XD09-F1
#
_entry.id   AF-A0A2S7XD09-F1
#
_cell.length_a   1.000
_cell.length_b   1.000
_cell.length_c   1.000
_cell.angle_alpha   90.00
_cell.angle_beta   90.00
_cell.angle_gamma   90.00
#
_symmetry.space_group_name_H-M   'P 1'
#
loop_
_entity.id
_entity.type
_entity.pdbx_description
1 polymer ?
#
loop_
_entity_poly.entity_id
_entity_poly.type
_entity_poly.pdbx_seq_one_letter_code
_entity_poly.pdbx_strand_id
1 'polypeptide(L)'
;MEINERLSLNIKRQLPGLDLEDLILNLDETEEEIHYQYTKLTQSCRKLCVMWYASEQALEAERDFYSTTVQDAPALFGDDAVKIHYHLESFVLLARSAMDVATGVIHKRLPYELKKNSYDSFNSLIKDLSKVDPKPEIAVYFEDLKKDPKSWVSIISDSTKGRSLRDKLAHQTDFPLDYAELNPPSEKESPIVWLDKENWLPLESFVNTLREGVIEGFMELEAECCSSKP
;
A
#
# COMPACT_ATOMS: atom_id res chain seq x y z
N MET A 1 -20.15 16.79 26.42
CA MET A 1 -19.27 15.66 26.80
C MET A 1 -19.02 14.79 25.56
N GLU A 2 -18.67 15.40 24.41
CA GLU A 2 -18.71 14.71 23.09
C GLU A 2 -17.52 15.04 22.17
N ILE A 3 -16.65 15.97 22.57
CA ILE A 3 -15.46 16.35 21.78
C ILE A 3 -14.23 15.58 22.28
N ASN A 4 -14.11 15.38 23.60
CA ASN A 4 -12.99 14.63 24.18
C ASN A 4 -13.08 13.12 23.93
N GLU A 5 -14.27 12.53 23.78
CA GLU A 5 -14.41 11.11 23.42
C GLU A 5 -14.06 10.85 21.95
N ARG A 6 -14.45 11.77 21.04
CA ARG A 6 -14.03 11.72 19.63
C ARG A 6 -12.53 12.00 19.45
N LEU A 7 -11.95 12.87 20.28
CA LEU A 7 -10.49 13.05 20.33
C LEU A 7 -9.78 11.84 20.93
N SER A 8 -10.33 11.17 21.95
CA SER A 8 -9.71 9.93 22.47
C SER A 8 -9.84 8.73 21.54
N LEU A 9 -10.88 8.68 20.69
CA LEU A 9 -10.98 7.72 19.59
C LEU A 9 -10.02 8.05 18.44
N ASN A 10 -9.80 9.34 18.13
CA ASN A 10 -8.83 9.78 17.11
C ASN A 10 -7.35 9.75 17.57
N ILE A 11 -7.08 9.59 18.87
CA ILE A 11 -5.72 9.53 19.45
C ILE A 11 -5.20 8.08 19.61
N LYS A 12 -6.00 7.07 19.26
CA LYS A 12 -5.46 5.76 18.88
C LYS A 12 -5.36 5.67 17.36
N ARG A 13 -4.40 6.40 16.77
CA ARG A 13 -3.75 5.87 15.56
C ARG A 13 -2.95 4.65 16.02
N GLN A 14 -3.61 3.51 16.14
CA GLN A 14 -2.92 2.25 16.42
C GLN A 14 -1.97 1.98 15.25
N LEU A 15 -0.77 1.52 15.58
CA LEU A 15 0.16 1.02 14.57
C LEU A 15 -0.48 -0.22 13.93
N PRO A 16 -0.35 -0.41 12.61
CA PRO A 16 -0.94 -1.55 11.93
C PRO A 16 -0.45 -2.86 12.53
N GLY A 17 -1.38 -3.74 12.86
CA GLY A 17 -1.12 -5.10 13.33
C GLY A 17 -1.23 -5.29 14.84
N LEU A 18 -1.44 -4.23 15.62
CA LEU A 18 -1.56 -4.37 17.09
C LEU A 18 -2.85 -5.12 17.49
N ASP A 19 -3.98 -4.85 16.83
CA ASP A 19 -5.24 -5.51 17.17
C ASP A 19 -5.25 -6.96 16.66
N LEU A 20 -4.61 -7.22 15.52
CA LEU A 20 -4.38 -8.58 15.02
C LEU A 20 -3.41 -9.36 15.92
N GLU A 21 -2.38 -8.73 16.46
CA GLU A 21 -1.47 -9.35 17.43
C GLU A 21 -2.24 -9.79 18.68
N ASP A 22 -3.00 -8.87 19.27
CA ASP A 22 -3.84 -9.17 20.43
C ASP A 22 -4.84 -10.29 20.11
N LEU A 23 -5.46 -10.27 18.93
CA LEU A 23 -6.37 -11.32 18.50
C LEU A 23 -5.66 -12.67 18.43
N ILE A 24 -4.47 -12.74 17.81
CA ILE A 24 -3.69 -13.98 17.63
C ILE A 24 -3.26 -14.58 18.97
N LEU A 25 -2.81 -13.75 19.91
CA LEU A 25 -2.30 -14.20 21.20
C LEU A 25 -3.40 -14.74 22.13
N ASN A 26 -4.66 -14.39 21.88
CA ASN A 26 -5.80 -14.81 22.68
C ASN A 26 -6.62 -15.96 22.04
N LEU A 27 -6.10 -16.61 21.01
CA LEU A 27 -6.77 -17.72 20.33
C LEU A 27 -6.67 -19.03 21.11
N ASP A 28 -7.74 -19.82 21.03
CA ASP A 28 -7.73 -21.24 21.42
C ASP A 28 -7.22 -22.09 20.23
N GLU A 29 -5.97 -21.87 19.85
CA GLU A 29 -5.26 -22.56 18.76
C GLU A 29 -3.96 -23.19 19.28
N THR A 30 -3.35 -24.07 18.48
CA THR A 30 -2.08 -24.68 18.87
C THR A 30 -0.94 -23.65 18.89
N GLU A 31 0.07 -23.88 19.73
CA GLU A 31 1.25 -23.01 19.81
C GLU A 31 1.95 -22.83 18.45
N GLU A 32 1.97 -23.89 17.63
CA GLU A 32 2.52 -23.86 16.27
C GLU A 32 1.71 -22.94 15.34
N GLU A 33 0.38 -22.96 15.42
CA GLU A 33 -0.51 -22.11 14.61
C GLU A 33 -0.42 -20.64 15.03
N ILE A 34 -0.35 -20.37 16.34
CA ILE A 34 -0.14 -19.03 16.89
C ILE A 34 1.22 -18.50 16.40
N HIS A 35 2.29 -19.29 16.53
CA HIS A 35 3.63 -18.91 16.09
C HIS A 35 3.71 -18.61 14.59
N TYR A 36 3.07 -19.44 13.77
CA TYR A 36 3.02 -19.23 12.31
C TYR A 36 2.36 -17.90 11.95
N GLN A 37 1.20 -17.60 12.57
CA GLN A 37 0.46 -16.37 12.29
C GLN A 37 1.18 -15.13 12.79
N TYR A 38 1.71 -15.19 14.01
CA TYR A 38 2.51 -14.12 14.59
C TYR A 38 3.74 -13.80 13.71
N THR A 39 4.40 -14.84 13.18
CA THR A 39 5.53 -14.68 12.25
C THR A 39 5.10 -13.97 10.97
N LYS A 40 3.96 -14.36 10.38
CA LYS A 40 3.42 -13.72 9.18
C LYS A 40 3.03 -12.26 9.42
N LEU A 41 2.34 -11.97 10.53
CA LEU A 41 2.00 -10.61 10.93
C LEU A 41 3.25 -9.75 11.09
N THR A 42 4.25 -10.24 11.85
CA THR A 42 5.54 -9.57 12.03
C THR A 42 6.24 -9.30 10.68
N GLN A 43 6.24 -10.29 9.77
CA GLN A 43 6.82 -10.11 8.43
C GLN A 43 6.09 -9.05 7.61
N SER A 44 4.77 -8.98 7.70
CA SER A 44 3.97 -7.95 7.03
C SER A 44 4.27 -6.56 7.62
N CYS A 45 4.20 -6.39 8.95
CA CYS A 45 4.49 -5.12 9.61
C CYS A 45 5.91 -4.63 9.33
N ARG A 46 6.91 -5.53 9.32
CA ARG A 46 8.28 -5.18 8.91
C ARG A 46 8.33 -4.67 7.47
N LYS A 47 7.59 -5.29 6.54
CA LYS A 47 7.53 -4.82 5.16
C LYS A 47 6.84 -3.45 5.05
N LEU A 48 5.82 -3.18 5.86
CA LEU A 48 5.22 -1.84 5.97
C LEU A 48 6.24 -0.80 6.45
N CYS A 49 7.04 -1.12 7.47
CA CYS A 49 8.10 -0.22 7.95
C CYS A 49 9.17 0.04 6.88
N VAL A 50 9.63 -1.00 6.17
CA VAL A 50 10.65 -0.83 5.11
C VAL A 50 10.05 -0.13 3.89
N MET A 51 8.78 -0.38 3.54
CA MET A 51 8.04 0.38 2.53
C MET A 51 8.02 1.87 2.89
N TRP A 52 7.66 2.21 4.13
CA TRP A 52 7.65 3.59 4.61
C TRP A 52 9.04 4.22 4.51
N TYR A 53 10.07 3.53 4.98
CA TYR A 53 11.45 4.01 4.89
C TYR A 53 11.87 4.24 3.42
N ALA A 54 11.62 3.29 2.53
CA ALA A 54 11.94 3.43 1.11
C ALA A 54 11.25 4.65 0.47
N SER A 55 10.02 4.96 0.89
CA SER A 55 9.30 6.13 0.42
C SER A 55 9.95 7.45 0.82
N GLU A 56 10.43 7.57 2.07
CA GLU A 56 11.15 8.75 2.55
C GLU A 56 12.48 8.91 1.82
N GLN A 57 13.20 7.81 1.64
CA GLN A 57 14.49 7.81 0.94
C GLN A 57 14.34 8.15 -0.55
N ALA A 58 13.23 7.78 -1.20
CA ALA A 58 12.96 8.20 -2.58
C ALA A 58 12.80 9.72 -2.68
N LEU A 59 12.05 10.35 -1.76
CA LEU A 59 11.85 11.80 -1.73
C LEU A 59 13.11 12.57 -1.33
N GLU A 60 13.92 12.01 -0.43
CA GLU A 60 15.22 12.57 -0.09
C GLU A 60 16.20 12.51 -1.27
N ALA A 61 16.33 11.35 -1.90
CA ALA A 61 17.19 11.18 -3.07
C ALA A 61 16.78 12.08 -4.24
N GLU A 62 15.47 12.28 -4.47
CA GLU A 62 14.99 13.20 -5.49
C GLU A 62 15.32 14.65 -5.16
N ARG A 63 15.08 15.10 -3.92
CA ARG A 63 15.43 16.47 -3.50
C ARG A 63 16.92 16.74 -3.62
N ASP A 64 17.75 15.79 -3.20
CA ASP A 64 19.21 15.90 -3.31
C ASP A 64 19.62 16.04 -4.78
N PHE A 65 19.13 15.15 -5.64
CA PHE A 65 19.38 15.18 -7.08
C PHE A 65 18.94 16.51 -7.72
N TYR A 66 17.76 17.00 -7.34
CA TYR A 66 17.20 18.25 -7.84
C TYR A 66 17.99 19.49 -7.40
N SER A 67 18.57 19.44 -6.19
CA SER A 67 19.39 20.52 -5.64
C SER A 67 20.75 20.66 -6.32
N THR A 68 21.30 19.55 -6.83
CA THR A 68 22.61 19.51 -7.49
C THR A 68 22.53 19.72 -8.99
N THR A 69 21.34 19.61 -9.59
CA THR A 69 21.16 19.69 -11.03
C THR A 69 20.92 21.13 -11.50
N VAL A 70 21.73 21.57 -12.46
CA VAL A 70 21.68 22.92 -13.06
C VAL A 70 20.61 23.03 -14.14
N GLN A 71 20.15 21.90 -14.68
CA GLN A 71 19.18 21.85 -15.78
C GLN A 71 17.74 22.06 -15.29
N ASP A 72 16.93 22.61 -16.19
CA ASP A 72 15.48 22.82 -16.02
C ASP A 72 14.71 21.50 -15.91
N ALA A 73 15.16 20.49 -16.66
CA ALA A 73 14.72 19.11 -16.60
C ALA A 73 15.89 18.22 -16.17
N PRO A 74 15.90 17.66 -14.95
CA PRO A 74 16.96 16.78 -14.51
C PRO A 74 16.98 15.48 -15.32
N ALA A 75 18.12 15.18 -15.94
CA ALA A 75 18.25 13.95 -16.70
C ALA A 75 18.42 12.75 -15.75
N LEU A 76 17.49 11.80 -15.78
CA LEU A 76 17.46 10.59 -14.93
C LEU A 76 18.55 9.56 -15.33
N PHE A 77 19.82 9.91 -15.16
CA PHE A 77 20.95 9.01 -15.36
C PHE A 77 22.01 9.15 -14.25
N GLY A 78 22.87 8.14 -14.15
CA GLY A 78 23.94 8.11 -13.15
C GLY A 78 23.46 7.69 -11.76
N ASP A 79 24.34 7.81 -10.77
CA ASP A 79 24.16 7.24 -9.44
C ASP A 79 22.90 7.75 -8.71
N ASP A 80 22.54 9.02 -8.91
CA ASP A 80 21.39 9.61 -8.24
C ASP A 80 20.05 9.10 -8.80
N ALA A 81 19.95 8.97 -10.13
CA ALA A 81 18.79 8.34 -10.76
C ALA A 81 18.64 6.88 -10.34
N VAL A 82 19.75 6.14 -10.20
CA VAL A 82 19.76 4.77 -9.69
C VAL A 82 19.21 4.70 -8.26
N LYS A 83 19.60 5.63 -7.38
CA LYS A 83 19.07 5.67 -6.00
C LYS A 83 17.57 5.92 -5.97
N ILE A 84 17.09 6.91 -6.74
CA ILE A 84 15.67 7.24 -6.81
C ILE A 84 14.87 6.02 -7.30
N HIS A 85 15.27 5.41 -8.42
CA HIS A 85 14.60 4.23 -8.96
C HIS A 85 14.65 3.05 -7.99
N TYR A 86 15.80 2.78 -7.37
CA TYR A 86 15.94 1.71 -6.38
C TYR A 86 14.93 1.86 -5.23
N HIS A 87 14.81 3.06 -4.67
CA HIS A 87 13.88 3.32 -3.58
C HIS A 87 12.42 3.25 -4.02
N LEU A 88 12.08 3.80 -5.20
CA LEU A 88 10.71 3.77 -5.74
C LEU A 88 10.24 2.35 -6.12
N GLU A 89 11.10 1.56 -6.77
CA GLU A 89 10.79 0.17 -7.07
C GLU A 89 10.62 -0.65 -5.80
N SER A 90 11.57 -0.52 -4.87
CA SER A 90 11.49 -1.19 -3.56
C SER A 90 10.21 -0.82 -2.83
N PHE A 91 9.85 0.47 -2.81
CA PHE A 91 8.63 0.98 -2.19
C PHE A 91 7.38 0.30 -2.74
N VAL A 92 7.19 0.26 -4.06
CA VAL A 92 6.01 -0.36 -4.69
C VAL A 92 5.97 -1.88 -4.49
N LEU A 93 7.12 -2.56 -4.61
CA LEU A 93 7.20 -4.01 -4.42
C LEU A 93 6.93 -4.41 -2.97
N LEU A 94 7.45 -3.65 -2.00
CA LEU A 94 7.23 -3.88 -0.58
C LEU A 94 5.78 -3.58 -0.17
N ALA A 95 5.17 -2.53 -0.71
CA ALA A 95 3.76 -2.21 -0.48
C ALA A 95 2.87 -3.41 -0.79
N ARG A 96 3.03 -4.00 -1.97
CA ARG A 96 2.26 -5.19 -2.34
C ARG A 96 2.62 -6.41 -1.50
N SER A 97 3.92 -6.63 -1.29
CA SER A 97 4.39 -7.78 -0.52
C SER A 97 3.89 -7.76 0.93
N ALA A 98 3.76 -6.58 1.55
CA ALA A 98 3.18 -6.43 2.87
C ALA A 98 1.73 -6.92 2.90
N MET A 99 0.92 -6.50 1.94
CA MET A 99 -0.50 -6.89 1.82
C MET A 99 -0.69 -8.37 1.49
N ASP A 100 0.14 -8.94 0.62
CA ASP A 100 0.10 -10.39 0.31
C ASP A 100 0.43 -11.24 1.55
N VAL A 101 1.44 -10.84 2.34
CA VAL A 101 1.78 -11.53 3.59
C VAL A 101 0.68 -11.35 4.63
N ALA A 102 0.13 -10.14 4.78
CA ALA A 102 -0.97 -9.84 5.69
C ALA A 102 -2.20 -10.70 5.37
N THR A 103 -2.51 -10.86 4.09
CA THR A 103 -3.64 -11.67 3.60
C THR A 103 -3.58 -13.10 4.13
N GLY A 104 -2.39 -13.68 4.30
CA GLY A 104 -2.20 -15.01 4.88
C GLY A 104 -2.66 -15.14 6.35
N VAL A 105 -2.73 -14.03 7.09
CA VAL A 105 -3.24 -13.95 8.46
C VAL A 105 -4.70 -13.51 8.45
N ILE A 106 -4.99 -12.41 7.75
CA ILE A 106 -6.29 -11.76 7.69
C ILE A 106 -7.38 -12.73 7.23
N HIS A 107 -7.15 -13.55 6.20
CA HIS A 107 -8.20 -14.44 5.74
C HIS A 107 -8.66 -15.46 6.79
N LYS A 108 -7.76 -15.87 7.69
CA LYS A 108 -8.11 -16.78 8.77
C LYS A 108 -8.98 -16.11 9.83
N ARG A 109 -9.04 -14.78 9.84
CA ARG A 109 -9.66 -13.96 10.88
C ARG A 109 -10.86 -13.16 10.43
N LEU A 110 -11.10 -13.05 9.12
CA LEU A 110 -12.35 -12.50 8.60
C LEU A 110 -13.59 -13.23 9.15
N PRO A 111 -14.77 -12.59 9.20
CA PRO A 111 -16.03 -13.27 9.49
C PRO A 111 -16.23 -14.54 8.65
N TYR A 112 -16.91 -15.56 9.19
CA TYR A 112 -17.09 -16.85 8.50
C TYR A 112 -17.77 -16.69 7.13
N GLU A 113 -18.71 -15.75 7.01
CA GLU A 113 -19.41 -15.45 5.75
C GLU A 113 -18.46 -14.94 4.65
N LEU A 114 -17.31 -14.39 5.04
CA LEU A 114 -16.28 -13.86 4.16
C LEU A 114 -15.14 -14.87 3.88
N LYS A 115 -15.03 -15.94 4.68
CA LYS A 115 -14.03 -17.00 4.49
C LYS A 115 -14.47 -17.99 3.41
N LYS A 116 -14.21 -17.67 2.14
CA LYS A 116 -14.48 -18.59 1.02
C LYS A 116 -13.32 -19.52 0.70
N ASN A 117 -12.08 -19.02 0.73
CA ASN A 117 -10.87 -19.76 0.37
C ASN A 117 -9.71 -19.42 1.33
N SER A 118 -8.65 -20.22 1.29
CA SER A 118 -7.33 -19.79 1.78
C SER A 118 -6.74 -18.80 0.79
N TYR A 119 -6.20 -17.69 1.28
CA TYR A 119 -5.62 -16.64 0.43
C TYR A 119 -4.15 -16.42 0.77
N ASP A 120 -3.32 -16.41 -0.27
CA ASP A 120 -1.89 -16.07 -0.23
C ASP A 120 -1.57 -14.77 -0.99
N SER A 121 -2.60 -14.14 -1.56
CA SER A 121 -2.50 -12.94 -2.40
C SER A 121 -3.65 -11.98 -2.09
N PHE A 122 -3.29 -10.72 -1.84
CA PHE A 122 -4.23 -9.63 -1.58
C PHE A 122 -5.22 -9.42 -2.74
N ASN A 123 -4.77 -9.61 -3.98
CA ASN A 123 -5.60 -9.47 -5.19
C ASN A 123 -6.69 -10.55 -5.23
N SER A 124 -6.35 -11.77 -4.82
CA SER A 124 -7.32 -12.88 -4.73
C SER A 124 -8.34 -12.62 -3.63
N LEU A 125 -7.88 -12.13 -2.47
CA LEU A 125 -8.76 -11.77 -1.36
C LEU A 125 -9.81 -10.74 -1.78
N ILE A 126 -9.37 -9.58 -2.29
CA ILE A 126 -10.31 -8.50 -2.66
C ILE A 126 -11.23 -8.89 -3.84
N LYS A 127 -10.81 -9.80 -4.73
CA LYS A 127 -11.65 -10.33 -5.82
C LYS A 127 -12.74 -11.27 -5.32
N ASP A 128 -12.50 -11.99 -4.23
CA ASP A 128 -13.51 -12.89 -3.67
C ASP A 128 -14.44 -12.17 -2.70
N LEU A 129 -13.93 -11.18 -1.94
CA LEU A 129 -14.75 -10.26 -1.15
C LEU A 129 -15.80 -9.56 -2.01
N SER A 130 -15.45 -9.11 -3.23
CA SER A 130 -16.41 -8.49 -4.16
C SER A 130 -17.54 -9.40 -4.64
N LYS A 131 -17.40 -10.73 -4.47
CA LYS A 131 -18.40 -11.74 -4.86
C LYS A 131 -19.30 -12.16 -3.69
N VAL A 132 -19.14 -11.60 -2.50
CA VAL A 132 -20.01 -11.89 -1.35
C VAL A 132 -21.33 -11.14 -1.51
N ASP A 133 -22.42 -11.80 -1.15
CA ASP A 133 -23.79 -11.25 -1.18
C ASP A 133 -24.51 -11.58 0.14
N PRO A 134 -25.03 -10.59 0.90
CA PRO A 134 -24.93 -9.15 0.65
C PRO A 134 -23.47 -8.65 0.68
N LYS A 135 -23.17 -7.62 -0.11
CA LYS A 135 -21.80 -7.11 -0.25
C LYS A 135 -21.36 -6.41 1.04
N PRO A 136 -20.24 -6.84 1.67
CA PRO A 136 -19.76 -6.23 2.91
C PRO A 136 -19.13 -4.85 2.62
N GLU A 137 -19.12 -3.96 3.62
CA GLU A 137 -18.61 -2.59 3.50
C GLU A 137 -17.15 -2.56 3.03
N ILE A 138 -16.31 -3.47 3.55
CA ILE A 138 -14.92 -3.61 3.13
C ILE A 138 -14.77 -3.96 1.64
N ALA A 139 -15.70 -4.71 1.06
CA ALA A 139 -15.70 -5.00 -0.37
C ALA A 139 -16.08 -3.77 -1.20
N VAL A 140 -17.05 -2.98 -0.72
CA VAL A 140 -17.44 -1.70 -1.36
C VAL A 140 -16.26 -0.73 -1.37
N TYR A 141 -15.55 -0.60 -0.23
CA TYR A 141 -14.34 0.21 -0.10
C TYR A 141 -13.30 -0.11 -1.19
N PHE A 142 -12.93 -1.39 -1.34
CA PHE A 142 -11.94 -1.78 -2.37
C PHE A 142 -12.47 -1.64 -3.81
N GLU A 143 -13.76 -1.85 -4.03
CA GLU A 143 -14.36 -1.64 -5.35
C GLU A 143 -14.35 -0.17 -5.77
N ASP A 144 -14.63 0.74 -4.85
CA ASP A 144 -14.60 2.18 -5.12
C ASP A 144 -13.18 2.64 -5.43
N LEU A 145 -12.18 2.19 -4.67
CA LEU A 145 -10.78 2.48 -4.96
C LEU A 145 -10.35 1.96 -6.34
N LYS A 146 -10.80 0.77 -6.76
CA LYS A 146 -10.48 0.22 -8.08
C LYS A 146 -11.05 1.01 -9.27
N LYS A 147 -12.05 1.88 -9.05
CA LYS A 147 -12.60 2.75 -10.11
C LYS A 147 -11.64 3.88 -10.47
N ASP A 148 -10.80 4.29 -9.52
CA ASP A 148 -9.78 5.31 -9.73
C ASP A 148 -8.43 4.66 -10.11
N PRO A 149 -7.88 4.90 -11.32
CA PRO A 149 -6.56 4.39 -11.71
C PRO A 149 -5.43 4.96 -10.85
N LYS A 150 -5.65 6.08 -10.15
CA LYS A 150 -4.68 6.74 -9.28
C LYS A 150 -4.71 6.23 -7.84
N SER A 151 -5.66 5.37 -7.48
CA SER A 151 -5.75 4.81 -6.14
C SER A 151 -4.59 3.86 -5.83
N TRP A 152 -4.25 3.74 -4.54
CA TRP A 152 -3.21 2.81 -4.09
C TRP A 152 -3.51 1.36 -4.47
N VAL A 153 -4.79 0.96 -4.46
CA VAL A 153 -5.22 -0.39 -4.87
C VAL A 153 -4.93 -0.63 -6.34
N SER A 154 -5.24 0.33 -7.21
CA SER A 154 -4.97 0.25 -8.65
C SER A 154 -3.47 0.25 -8.96
N ILE A 155 -2.66 0.91 -8.13
CA ILE A 155 -1.20 0.93 -8.26
C ILE A 155 -0.59 -0.46 -7.98
N ILE A 156 -1.06 -1.18 -6.97
CA ILE A 156 -0.44 -2.45 -6.53
C ILE A 156 -1.24 -3.73 -6.85
N SER A 157 -2.45 -3.61 -7.38
CA SER A 157 -3.32 -4.72 -7.69
C SER A 157 -3.96 -4.52 -9.05
N ASP A 158 -4.18 -5.63 -9.78
CA ASP A 158 -4.80 -5.57 -11.09
C ASP A 158 -6.11 -4.77 -11.06
N SER A 159 -6.15 -3.72 -11.89
CA SER A 159 -7.40 -3.10 -12.28
C SER A 159 -8.05 -3.92 -13.39
N THR A 160 -9.32 -3.68 -13.68
CA THR A 160 -10.05 -4.35 -14.76
C THR A 160 -9.49 -4.06 -16.16
N LYS A 161 -8.49 -3.16 -16.30
CA LYS A 161 -7.96 -2.67 -17.59
C LYS A 161 -6.44 -2.82 -17.76
N GLY A 162 -5.78 -3.75 -17.07
CA GLY A 162 -4.37 -4.07 -17.33
C GLY A 162 -3.60 -4.50 -16.09
N ARG A 163 -2.29 -4.70 -16.26
CA ARG A 163 -1.37 -5.02 -15.16
C ARG A 163 -1.18 -3.78 -14.27
N SER A 164 -1.16 -3.99 -12.96
CA SER A 164 -0.82 -2.96 -11.97
C SER A 164 0.62 -2.43 -12.18
N LEU A 165 0.97 -1.27 -11.61
CA LEU A 165 2.34 -0.77 -11.65
C LEU A 165 3.30 -1.79 -11.03
N ARG A 166 2.93 -2.36 -9.89
CA ARG A 166 3.69 -3.43 -9.25
C ARG A 166 3.97 -4.59 -10.20
N ASP A 167 2.97 -5.04 -10.95
CA ASP A 167 3.13 -6.17 -11.85
C ASP A 167 3.98 -5.81 -13.07
N LYS A 168 3.93 -4.57 -13.55
CA LYS A 168 4.86 -4.09 -14.59
C LYS A 168 6.31 -4.18 -14.08
N LEU A 169 6.58 -3.63 -12.89
CA LEU A 169 7.91 -3.65 -12.26
C LEU A 169 8.42 -5.08 -12.03
N ALA A 170 7.56 -6.00 -11.58
CA ALA A 170 7.93 -7.40 -11.40
C ALA A 170 8.33 -8.11 -12.71
N HIS A 171 7.86 -7.61 -13.87
CA HIS A 171 8.26 -8.07 -15.20
C HIS A 171 9.46 -7.29 -15.78
N GLN A 172 10.25 -6.64 -14.93
CA GLN A 172 11.50 -5.95 -15.29
C GLN A 172 11.30 -4.74 -16.22
N THR A 173 10.21 -4.00 -16.05
CA THR A 173 10.10 -2.67 -16.65
C THR A 173 10.76 -1.65 -15.73
N ASP A 174 11.46 -0.68 -16.31
CA ASP A 174 11.98 0.47 -15.56
C ASP A 174 10.84 1.20 -14.82
N PHE A 175 11.18 1.78 -13.67
CA PHE A 175 10.23 2.63 -12.96
C PHE A 175 9.84 3.84 -13.83
N PRO A 176 8.54 4.11 -14.02
CA PRO A 176 8.08 5.10 -15.00
C PRO A 176 8.08 6.53 -14.43
N LEU A 177 9.25 6.98 -14.00
CA LEU A 177 9.52 8.34 -13.54
C LEU A 177 9.90 9.23 -14.72
N ASP A 178 9.36 10.43 -14.76
CA ASP A 178 9.68 11.45 -15.77
C ASP A 178 9.63 12.85 -15.13
N TYR A 179 10.04 13.88 -15.87
CA TYR A 179 9.88 15.29 -15.46
C TYR A 179 8.93 16.01 -16.42
N ALA A 180 8.07 16.86 -15.87
CA ALA A 180 7.11 17.64 -16.65
C ALA A 180 6.92 19.05 -16.08
N GLU A 181 6.62 20.00 -16.96
CA GLU A 181 6.28 21.37 -16.58
C GLU A 181 4.89 21.41 -15.90
N LEU A 182 4.86 21.34 -14.57
CA LEU A 182 3.62 21.40 -13.78
C LEU A 182 3.29 22.81 -13.28
N ASN A 183 4.27 23.72 -13.30
CA ASN A 183 4.14 25.05 -12.73
C ASN A 183 4.67 26.08 -13.74
N PRO A 184 3.81 26.74 -14.53
CA PRO A 184 4.22 27.72 -15.55
C PRO A 184 5.15 28.85 -15.09
N PRO A 185 5.07 29.37 -13.85
CA PRO A 185 6.04 30.35 -13.34
C PRO A 185 7.40 29.76 -12.92
N SER A 186 7.56 28.44 -12.88
CA SER A 186 8.83 27.76 -12.59
C SER A 186 9.52 27.42 -13.90
N GLU A 187 10.79 27.81 -14.05
CA GLU A 187 11.64 27.34 -15.17
C GLU A 187 12.00 25.86 -15.04
N LYS A 188 11.69 25.26 -13.90
CA LYS A 188 12.11 23.94 -13.47
C LYS A 188 10.95 22.93 -13.51
N GLU A 189 11.13 21.82 -14.20
CA GLU A 189 10.16 20.73 -14.33
C GLU A 189 10.03 19.92 -13.02
N SER A 190 8.87 19.31 -12.80
CA SER A 190 8.55 18.56 -11.58
C SER A 190 8.51 17.05 -11.86
N PRO A 191 8.95 16.21 -10.91
CA PRO A 191 8.94 14.76 -11.09
C PRO A 191 7.51 14.21 -11.09
N ILE A 192 7.19 13.38 -12.08
CA ILE A 192 5.91 12.70 -12.25
C ILE A 192 6.09 11.19 -12.41
N VAL A 193 5.11 10.43 -11.93
CA VAL A 193 5.06 8.97 -12.06
C VAL A 193 3.90 8.61 -12.98
N TRP A 194 4.21 7.96 -14.10
CA TRP A 194 3.20 7.45 -15.02
C TRP A 194 2.63 6.13 -14.53
N LEU A 195 1.30 6.07 -14.37
CA LEU A 195 0.58 4.86 -13.96
C LEU A 195 0.16 4.06 -15.20
N ASP A 196 -0.25 4.76 -16.26
CA ASP A 196 -0.50 4.24 -17.59
C ASP A 196 -0.29 5.35 -18.64
N LYS A 197 -0.87 5.22 -19.85
CA LYS A 197 -0.70 6.18 -20.95
C LYS A 197 -1.40 7.52 -20.72
N GLU A 198 -2.43 7.55 -19.88
CA GLU A 198 -3.31 8.71 -19.66
C GLU A 198 -3.25 9.23 -18.23
N ASN A 199 -2.78 8.39 -17.29
CA ASN A 199 -2.78 8.67 -15.86
C ASN A 199 -1.36 8.82 -15.32
N TRP A 200 -1.13 9.93 -14.62
CA TRP A 200 0.10 10.21 -13.87
C TRP A 200 -0.23 10.93 -12.56
N LEU A 201 0.75 10.95 -11.66
CA LEU A 201 0.74 11.67 -10.39
C LEU A 201 2.09 12.40 -10.20
N PRO A 202 2.11 13.60 -9.60
CA PRO A 202 3.35 14.16 -9.05
C PRO A 202 4.00 13.17 -8.08
N LEU A 203 5.33 13.10 -8.03
CA LEU A 203 6.05 12.10 -7.22
C LEU A 203 5.62 12.08 -5.75
N GLU A 204 5.53 13.26 -5.12
CA GLU A 204 5.10 13.37 -3.73
C GLU A 204 3.65 12.88 -3.55
N SER A 205 2.75 13.22 -4.47
CA SER A 205 1.36 12.73 -4.45
C SER A 205 1.28 11.22 -4.66
N PHE A 206 2.12 10.65 -5.53
CA PHE A 206 2.23 9.21 -5.72
C PHE A 206 2.69 8.51 -4.45
N VAL A 207 3.77 9.01 -3.83
CA VAL A 207 4.33 8.47 -2.59
C VAL A 207 3.29 8.50 -1.48
N ASN A 208 2.64 9.64 -1.25
CA ASN A 208 1.65 9.78 -0.19
C ASN A 208 0.43 8.87 -0.44
N THR A 209 -0.12 8.88 -1.66
CA THR A 209 -1.27 8.04 -2.03
C THR A 209 -1.01 6.57 -1.74
N LEU A 210 0.13 6.04 -2.20
CA LEU A 210 0.43 4.63 -2.01
C LEU A 210 0.74 4.30 -0.55
N ARG A 211 1.57 5.12 0.10
CA ARG A 211 2.02 4.88 1.48
C ARG A 211 0.88 4.92 2.47
N GLU A 212 0.09 5.99 2.45
CA GLU A 212 -1.02 6.17 3.39
C GLU A 212 -2.13 5.18 3.09
N GLY A 213 -2.46 5.00 1.80
CA GLY A 213 -3.50 4.07 1.37
C GLY A 213 -3.23 2.61 1.74
N VAL A 214 -1.98 2.14 1.68
CA VAL A 214 -1.63 0.77 2.10
C VAL A 214 -1.77 0.60 3.61
N ILE A 215 -1.39 1.61 4.41
CA ILE A 215 -1.53 1.57 5.87
C ILE A 215 -3.01 1.60 6.26
N GLU A 216 -3.79 2.49 5.64
CA GLU A 216 -5.25 2.55 5.81
C GLU A 216 -5.91 1.22 5.42
N GLY A 217 -5.61 0.70 4.22
CA GLY A 217 -6.15 -0.57 3.76
C GLY A 217 -5.78 -1.77 4.63
N PHE A 218 -4.60 -1.77 5.25
CA PHE A 218 -4.24 -2.77 6.25
C PHE A 218 -5.13 -2.64 7.50
N MET A 219 -5.27 -1.43 8.05
CA MET A 219 -6.05 -1.17 9.25
C MET A 219 -7.54 -1.45 9.04
N GLU A 220 -8.10 -1.16 7.87
CA GLU A 220 -9.49 -1.50 7.51
C GLU A 220 -9.73 -3.02 7.51
N LEU A 221 -8.77 -3.80 6.98
CA LEU A 221 -8.86 -5.27 7.03
C LEU A 221 -8.67 -5.82 8.45
N GLU A 222 -7.80 -5.21 9.24
CA GLU A 222 -7.60 -5.54 10.66
C GLU A 222 -8.87 -5.25 11.46
N ALA A 223 -9.48 -4.09 11.27
CA ALA A 223 -10.76 -3.72 11.89
C ALA A 223 -11.86 -4.74 11.56
N GLU A 224 -11.94 -5.20 10.30
CA GLU A 224 -12.89 -6.23 9.89
C GLU A 224 -12.66 -7.58 10.59
N CYS A 225 -11.41 -7.94 10.90
CA CYS A 225 -11.13 -9.15 11.68
C CYS A 225 -11.60 -9.01 13.14
N CYS A 226 -11.45 -7.82 13.72
CA CYS A 226 -11.74 -7.55 15.11
C CYS A 226 -13.21 -7.18 15.38
N SER A 227 -13.95 -6.74 14.36
CA SER A 227 -15.39 -6.44 14.44
C SER A 227 -16.24 -7.71 14.51
N SER A 228 -15.77 -8.80 13.91
CA SER A 228 -16.31 -10.15 14.10
C SER A 228 -16.01 -10.67 15.50
N LYS A 229 -16.86 -10.35 16.46
CA LYS A 229 -16.93 -11.13 17.71
C LYS A 229 -17.42 -12.55 17.39
N PRO A 230 -16.86 -13.59 18.03
CA PRO A 230 -17.36 -14.97 17.93
C PRO A 230 -18.81 -15.09 18.40
#